data_AF-A0A0R2BRV4-F1
#
_entry.id   AF-A0A0R2BRV4-F1
#
_cell.length_a   1.000
_cell.length_b   1.000
_cell.length_c   1.000
_cell.angle_alpha   90.00
_cell.angle_beta   90.00
_cell.angle_gamma   90.00
#
_symmetry.space_group_name_H-M   'P 1'
#
loop_
_entity.id
_entity.type
_entity.pdbx_description
1 polymer ?
#
loop_
_entity_poly.entity_id
_entity_poly.type
_entity_poly.pdbx_seq_one_letter_code
_entity_poly.pdbx_strand_id
1 'polypeptide(L)'
;MAKVIDIKNYQTDRVAHAFLEFYLSLFKNGELDSLATFDSKEQMAEINHFLELAPQVPNDQLIEKLVEARSTELTGLTNNIIAAEPAVTELTSSNAWHDWYKQLIKKIAVRTPGGSWNKYGTR
;
A
#
# COMPACT_ATOMS: atom_id res chain seq x y z
N MET A 1 18.26 11.49 -8.52
CA MET A 1 18.10 10.04 -8.29
C MET A 1 16.90 9.85 -7.39
N ALA A 2 15.92 9.03 -7.75
CA ALA A 2 14.81 8.72 -6.85
C ALA A 2 15.35 7.94 -5.64
N LYS A 3 14.91 8.28 -4.43
CA LYS A 3 15.27 7.55 -3.21
C LYS A 3 14.67 6.13 -3.32
N VAL A 4 15.52 5.11 -3.25
CA VAL A 4 15.09 3.72 -3.20
C VAL A 4 14.96 3.34 -1.73
N ILE A 5 13.81 2.76 -1.37
CA ILE A 5 13.59 2.24 -0.02
C ILE A 5 13.78 0.74 -0.06
N ASP A 6 14.65 0.22 0.80
CA ASP A 6 14.80 -1.22 1.04
C ASP A 6 14.01 -1.59 2.29
N ILE A 7 12.92 -2.33 2.10
CA ILE A 7 12.03 -2.74 3.18
C ILE A 7 12.74 -3.64 4.20
N LYS A 8 13.84 -4.32 3.84
CA LYS A 8 14.63 -5.11 4.80
C LYS A 8 15.24 -4.25 5.91
N ASN A 9 15.44 -2.96 5.66
CA ASN A 9 16.01 -2.02 6.63
C ASN A 9 14.97 -1.36 7.53
N TYR A 10 13.72 -1.85 7.57
CA TYR A 10 12.61 -1.24 8.32
C TYR A 10 12.93 -0.90 9.77
N GLN A 11 13.76 -1.69 10.45
CA GLN A 11 14.17 -1.41 11.84
C GLN A 11 14.94 -0.08 12.02
N THR A 12 15.55 0.42 10.94
CA THR A 12 16.36 1.65 10.94
C THR A 12 15.82 2.73 10.01
N ASP A 13 15.06 2.34 8.97
CA ASP A 13 14.37 3.26 8.07
C ASP A 13 12.92 3.46 8.52
N ARG A 14 12.65 4.65 9.07
CA ARG A 14 11.32 5.03 9.56
C ARG A 14 10.26 5.06 8.46
N VAL A 15 10.63 5.34 7.21
CA VAL A 15 9.68 5.37 6.10
C VAL A 15 9.27 3.93 5.75
N ALA A 16 10.24 3.01 5.69
CA ALA A 16 9.97 1.59 5.47
C ALA A 16 9.09 1.01 6.58
N HIS A 17 9.41 1.28 7.85
CA HIS A 17 8.59 0.84 8.98
C HIS A 17 7.17 1.40 8.92
N ALA A 18 7.04 2.71 8.70
CA ALA A 18 5.75 3.39 8.62
C ALA A 18 4.88 2.85 7.48
N PHE A 19 5.49 2.53 6.33
CA PHE A 19 4.81 1.90 5.20
C PHE A 19 4.27 0.51 5.58
N LEU A 20 5.05 -0.33 6.27
CA LEU A 20 4.63 -1.67 6.68
C LEU A 20 3.45 -1.63 7.66
N GLU A 21 3.50 -0.74 8.65
CA GLU A 21 2.39 -0.54 9.59
C GLU A 21 1.11 -0.07 8.88
N PHE A 22 1.26 0.87 7.95
CA PHE A 22 0.18 1.36 7.10
C PHE A 22 -0.43 0.24 6.25
N TYR A 23 0.41 -0.55 5.56
CA TYR A 23 -0.05 -1.62 4.69
C TYR A 23 -0.85 -2.68 5.47
N LEU A 24 -0.33 -3.10 6.63
CA LEU A 24 -1.02 -4.05 7.50
C LEU A 24 -2.35 -3.51 8.03
N SER A 25 -2.41 -2.22 8.34
CA SER A 25 -3.65 -1.55 8.76
C SER A 25 -4.70 -1.60 7.64
N LEU A 26 -4.32 -1.24 6.40
CA LEU A 26 -5.23 -1.32 5.26
C LEU A 26 -5.68 -2.75 4.96
N PHE A 27 -4.77 -3.73 5.02
CA PHE A 27 -5.12 -5.15 4.83
C PHE A 27 -6.18 -5.60 5.84
N LYS A 28 -6.01 -5.28 7.12
CA LYS A 28 -6.97 -5.62 8.19
C LYS A 28 -8.35 -4.99 7.99
N ASN A 29 -8.40 -3.80 7.39
CA ASN A 29 -9.65 -3.09 7.11
C ASN A 29 -10.25 -3.44 5.74
N GLY A 30 -9.57 -4.24 4.91
CA GLY A 30 -10.00 -4.54 3.54
C GLY A 30 -9.92 -3.33 2.60
N GLU A 31 -9.11 -2.32 2.92
CA GLU A 31 -9.07 -1.03 2.21
C GLU A 31 -7.85 -0.93 1.29
N LEU A 32 -7.55 -1.97 0.50
CA LEU A 32 -6.34 -2.02 -0.35
C LEU A 32 -6.56 -1.60 -1.80
N ASP A 33 -7.80 -1.43 -2.25
CA ASP A 33 -8.13 -1.25 -3.67
C ASP A 33 -7.41 -0.09 -4.35
N SER A 34 -7.20 1.02 -3.63
CA SER A 34 -6.53 2.19 -4.23
C SER A 34 -5.01 2.02 -4.31
N LEU A 35 -4.40 1.10 -3.54
CA LEU A 35 -2.99 0.76 -3.72
C LEU A 35 -2.74 -0.09 -4.98
N ALA A 36 -3.76 -0.81 -5.47
CA ALA A 36 -3.65 -1.62 -6.67
C ALA A 36 -3.28 -0.78 -7.92
N THR A 37 -3.49 0.54 -7.90
CA THR A 37 -3.05 1.42 -8.99
C THR A 37 -1.53 1.49 -9.16
N PHE A 38 -0.77 1.10 -8.14
CA PHE A 38 0.70 1.05 -8.17
C PHE A 38 1.24 -0.38 -8.29
N ASP A 39 0.35 -1.38 -8.30
CA ASP A 39 0.72 -2.78 -8.34
C ASP A 39 0.93 -3.27 -9.79
N SER A 40 2.05 -2.86 -10.37
CA SER A 40 2.38 -3.18 -11.77
C SER A 40 2.75 -4.65 -12.03
N LYS A 41 2.98 -5.45 -10.98
CA LYS A 41 3.49 -6.83 -11.09
C LYS A 41 2.77 -7.82 -10.17
N GLU A 42 1.52 -7.54 -9.79
CA GLU A 42 0.72 -8.40 -8.91
C GLU A 42 1.38 -8.69 -7.54
N GLN A 43 2.24 -7.77 -7.10
CA GLN A 43 2.99 -7.83 -5.85
C GLN A 43 2.06 -7.86 -4.65
N MET A 44 0.93 -7.13 -4.72
CA MET A 44 -0.05 -7.12 -3.64
C MET A 44 -0.76 -8.46 -3.50
N ALA A 45 -0.99 -9.20 -4.59
CA ALA A 45 -1.60 -10.52 -4.52
C ALA A 45 -0.72 -11.49 -3.70
N GLU A 46 0.58 -11.50 -3.96
CA GLU A 46 1.55 -12.33 -3.22
C GLU A 46 1.70 -11.94 -1.74
N ILE A 47 1.64 -10.64 -1.45
CA ILE A 47 1.69 -10.12 -0.08
C ILE A 47 0.40 -10.49 0.67
N ASN A 48 -0.76 -10.25 0.06
CA ASN A 48 -2.07 -10.54 0.64
C ASN A 48 -2.26 -12.04 0.89
N HIS A 49 -1.87 -12.88 -0.08
CA HIS A 49 -1.94 -14.33 0.07
C HIS A 49 -1.13 -14.82 1.28
N PHE A 50 0.07 -14.26 1.50
CA PHE A 50 0.85 -14.57 2.70
C PHE A 50 0.12 -14.15 3.98
N LEU A 51 -0.47 -12.95 4.02
CA LEU A 51 -1.18 -12.43 5.20
C LEU A 51 -2.46 -13.22 5.52
N GLU A 52 -3.18 -13.69 4.51
CA GLU A 52 -4.34 -14.58 4.67
C GLU A 52 -3.96 -15.94 5.26
N LEU A 53 -2.77 -16.44 4.93
CA LEU A 53 -2.21 -17.70 5.45
C LEU A 53 -1.46 -17.54 6.79
N ALA A 54 -1.30 -16.32 7.29
CA ALA A 54 -0.60 -16.00 8.53
C ALA A 54 -1.45 -15.86 9.82
N PRO A 55 -2.70 -16.34 9.97
CA PRO A 55 -3.51 -16.06 11.16
C PRO A 55 -2.97 -16.67 12.47
N GLN A 56 -1.89 -17.45 12.41
CA GLN A 56 -1.19 -18.01 13.57
C GLN A 56 -0.01 -17.13 14.04
N VAL A 57 0.32 -16.05 13.34
CA VAL A 57 1.47 -15.18 13.68
C VAL A 57 1.01 -14.09 14.66
N PRO A 58 1.63 -13.95 15.83
CA PRO A 58 1.38 -12.84 16.74
C PRO A 58 1.60 -11.48 16.04
N ASN A 59 0.74 -10.50 16.33
CA ASN A 59 0.79 -9.17 15.69
C ASN A 59 2.18 -8.51 15.81
N ASP A 60 2.87 -8.75 16.92
CA ASP A 60 4.22 -8.28 17.25
C ASP A 60 5.32 -8.88 16.37
N GLN A 61 5.10 -10.07 15.78
CA GLN A 61 6.05 -10.73 14.86
C GLN A 61 5.61 -10.67 13.40
N LEU A 62 4.39 -10.19 13.12
CA LEU A 62 3.82 -10.19 11.79
C LEU A 62 4.63 -9.35 10.80
N ILE A 63 5.12 -8.18 11.22
CA ILE A 63 5.98 -7.33 10.36
C ILE A 63 7.28 -8.06 10.01
N GLU A 64 7.94 -8.66 10.99
CA GLU A 64 9.19 -9.39 10.78
C GLU A 64 8.98 -10.56 9.80
N LYS A 65 7.96 -11.40 10.05
CA LYS A 65 7.62 -12.55 9.19
C LYS A 65 7.22 -12.13 7.78
N LEU A 66 6.49 -11.03 7.66
CA LEU A 66 6.10 -10.45 6.38
C LEU A 66 7.32 -9.98 5.59
N VAL A 67 8.24 -9.27 6.22
CA VAL A 67 9.47 -8.80 5.58
C VAL A 67 10.38 -9.98 5.20
N GLU A 68 10.52 -10.99 6.04
CA GLU A 68 11.28 -12.22 5.73
C GLU A 68 10.74 -12.91 4.47
N ALA A 69 9.42 -13.08 4.38
CA ALA A 69 8.79 -13.86 3.30
C ALA A 69 8.58 -13.08 1.99
N ARG A 70 8.39 -11.76 2.07
CA ARG A 70 7.87 -10.93 0.97
C ARG A 70 8.58 -9.58 0.80
N SER A 71 9.81 -9.44 1.30
CA SER A 71 10.59 -8.19 1.17
C SER A 71 10.79 -7.72 -0.26
N THR A 72 10.93 -8.62 -1.23
CA THR A 72 11.09 -8.26 -2.66
C THR A 72 9.83 -7.58 -3.20
N GLU A 73 8.67 -8.17 -2.94
CA GLU A 73 7.37 -7.68 -3.38
C GLU A 73 7.05 -6.33 -2.69
N LEU A 74 7.27 -6.24 -1.38
CA LEU A 74 7.06 -5.02 -0.60
C LEU A 74 7.97 -3.88 -1.06
N THR A 75 9.26 -4.19 -1.31
CA THR A 75 10.23 -3.22 -1.82
C THR A 75 9.82 -2.73 -3.20
N GLY A 76 9.41 -3.63 -4.08
CA GLY A 76 8.97 -3.26 -5.42
C GLY A 76 7.69 -2.41 -5.40
N LEU A 77 6.69 -2.78 -4.58
CA LEU A 77 5.47 -1.98 -4.42
C LEU A 77 5.79 -0.58 -3.89
N THR A 78 6.60 -0.49 -2.83
CA THR A 78 7.01 0.79 -2.23
C THR A 78 7.75 1.67 -3.25
N ASN A 79 8.66 1.09 -4.03
CA ASN A 79 9.38 1.82 -5.06
C ASN A 79 8.49 2.27 -6.22
N ASN A 80 7.48 1.48 -6.60
CA ASN A 80 6.48 1.91 -7.60
C ASN A 80 5.68 3.12 -7.09
N ILE A 81 5.28 3.12 -5.82
CA ILE A 81 4.59 4.26 -5.20
C ILE A 81 5.51 5.49 -5.19
N ILE A 82 6.78 5.36 -4.79
CA ILE A 82 7.74 6.48 -4.78
C ILE A 82 7.99 7.03 -6.19
N ALA A 83 8.08 6.14 -7.19
CA ALA A 83 8.27 6.56 -8.57
C ALA A 83 7.10 7.42 -9.09
N ALA A 84 5.87 7.10 -8.65
CA ALA A 84 4.68 7.85 -9.02
C ALA A 84 4.43 9.09 -8.14
N GLU A 85 4.76 9.03 -6.86
CA GLU A 85 4.49 10.06 -5.84
C GLU A 85 5.73 10.26 -4.95
N PRO A 86 6.79 10.96 -5.42
CA PRO A 86 8.07 11.05 -4.69
C PRO A 86 7.99 11.65 -3.28
N ALA A 87 6.96 12.46 -3.01
CA ALA A 87 6.72 13.08 -1.71
C ALA A 87 6.48 12.06 -0.58
N VAL A 88 6.09 10.81 -0.91
CA VAL A 88 5.90 9.76 0.11
C VAL A 88 7.18 9.39 0.86
N THR A 89 8.35 9.73 0.29
CA THR A 89 9.66 9.47 0.91
C THR A 89 9.94 10.27 2.18
N GLU A 90 9.08 11.24 2.49
CA GLU A 90 9.11 12.05 3.71
C GLU A 90 8.11 11.54 4.78
N LEU A 91 7.25 10.58 4.43
CA LEU A 91 6.20 10.04 5.31
C LEU A 91 6.80 9.01 6.27
N THR A 92 7.24 9.48 7.42
CA THR A 92 7.94 8.70 8.45
C THR A 92 7.02 8.13 9.54
N SER A 93 5.69 8.23 9.38
CA SER A 93 4.71 7.68 10.33
C SER A 93 3.53 7.05 9.61
N SER A 94 2.95 6.00 10.19
CA SER A 94 1.77 5.32 9.62
C SER A 94 0.60 6.29 9.40
N ASN A 95 0.38 7.26 10.30
CA ASN A 95 -0.66 8.27 10.12
C ASN A 95 -0.44 9.14 8.89
N ALA A 96 0.81 9.57 8.63
CA ALA A 96 1.13 10.36 7.45
C ALA A 96 0.87 9.57 6.14
N TRP A 97 1.15 8.26 6.14
CA TRP A 97 0.77 7.37 5.05
C TRP A 97 -0.75 7.26 4.87
N HIS A 98 -1.52 7.10 5.95
CA HIS A 98 -2.98 7.08 5.88
C HIS A 98 -3.58 8.39 5.37
N ASP A 99 -3.02 9.53 5.77
CA ASP A 99 -3.49 10.84 5.32
C ASP A 99 -3.20 11.06 3.83
N TRP A 100 -2.02 10.64 3.36
CA TRP A 100 -1.71 10.59 1.93
C TRP A 100 -2.68 9.65 1.19
N TYR A 101 -2.94 8.45 1.72
CA TYR A 101 -3.85 7.48 1.12
C TYR A 101 -5.28 8.01 0.97
N LYS A 102 -5.79 8.73 1.96
CA LYS A 102 -7.10 9.41 1.86
C LYS A 102 -7.12 10.47 0.75
N GLN A 103 -6.02 11.19 0.54
CA GLN A 103 -5.91 12.15 -0.57
C GLN A 103 -5.87 11.44 -1.92
N LEU A 104 -5.16 10.31 -2.01
CA LEU A 104 -5.14 9.46 -3.20
C LEU A 104 -6.55 8.97 -3.56
N ILE A 105 -7.30 8.40 -2.61
CA ILE A 105 -8.68 7.95 -2.84
C ILE A 105 -9.53 9.08 -3.41
N LYS A 106 -9.46 10.28 -2.83
CA LYS A 106 -10.17 11.47 -3.32
C LYS A 106 -9.75 11.82 -4.75
N LYS A 107 -8.45 11.79 -5.06
CA LYS A 107 -7.91 12.07 -6.40
C LYS A 107 -8.40 11.05 -7.43
N ILE A 108 -8.48 9.77 -7.07
CA ILE A 108 -9.02 8.71 -7.92
C ILE A 108 -10.53 8.94 -8.14
N ALA A 109 -11.29 9.16 -7.07
CA ALA A 109 -12.74 9.39 -7.14
C ALA A 109 -13.10 10.62 -8.00
N VAL A 110 -12.34 11.71 -7.90
CA VAL A 110 -12.52 12.92 -8.73
C VAL A 110 -12.17 12.66 -10.20
N ARG A 111 -11.20 11.79 -10.48
CA ARG A 111 -10.83 11.37 -11.85
C ARG A 111 -11.82 10.38 -12.48
N THR A 112 -12.81 9.91 -11.72
CA THR A 112 -13.95 9.13 -12.22
C THR A 112 -15.24 9.97 -12.30
N PRO A 113 -15.30 11.08 -13.07
CA PRO A 113 -16.59 11.73 -13.33
C PRO A 113 -17.32 10.90 -14.38
N GLY A 114 -18.27 10.04 -13.99
CA GLY A 114 -19.18 9.43 -14.97
C GLY A 114 -19.59 7.97 -14.80
N GLY A 115 -19.57 7.40 -13.60
CA GLY A 115 -20.39 6.21 -13.30
C GLY A 115 -21.89 6.52 -13.18
N SER A 116 -22.42 7.51 -13.91
CA SER A 116 -23.86 7.70 -14.05
C SER A 116 -24.32 6.95 -15.29
N TRP A 117 -24.67 5.68 -15.08
CA TRP A 117 -25.53 4.94 -15.98
C TRP A 117 -26.90 5.64 -16.02
N ASN A 118 -27.05 6.61 -16.92
CA ASN A 118 -28.36 7.02 -17.40
C ASN A 118 -28.29 7.21 -18.92
N LYS A 119 -27.82 6.17 -19.61
CA LYS A 119 -28.25 5.87 -20.97
C LYS A 119 -29.31 4.78 -20.85
N TYR A 120 -30.51 5.08 -21.35
CA TYR A 120 -31.72 4.24 -21.41
C TYR A 120 -32.66 4.30 -20.19
N GLY A 121 -33.60 5.25 -20.26
CA GLY A 121 -34.81 5.30 -19.47
C GLY A 121 -35.86 6.13 -20.21
N THR A 122 -36.55 5.50 -21.15
CA THR A 122 -37.76 5.93 -21.87
C THR A 122 -38.72 6.83 -21.08
N ARG A 123 -39.04 8.00 -21.63
CA ARG A 123 -40.39 8.33 -22.12
C ARG A 123 -40.43 9.64 -22.88
#